data_AF-A0A7C7PTN2-F1
#
_entry.id   AF-A0A7C7PTN2-F1
#
_cell.length_a   1.000
_cell.length_b   1.000
_cell.length_c   1.000
_cell.angle_alpha   90.00
_cell.angle_beta   90.00
_cell.angle_gamma   90.00
#
_symmetry.space_group_name_H-M   'P 1'
#
loop_
_entity.id
_entity.type
_entity.pdbx_description
1 polymer ?
#
loop_
_entity_poly.entity_id
_entity_poly.type
_entity_poly.pdbx_seq_one_letter_code
_entity_poly.pdbx_strand_id
1 'polypeptide(L)'
;MPALFGKNKEEVEKPISLRDQKEELEEDVSLLEREDKSSVRKVISEVRETIREATRASLRDVKLLEEGRCPNCGRKTRQFLFTTVCEYCGWSSFITPKRGHVAIHLRDGRAIESHTVFRTVQGDVLGITDDVVRVRVPQDNIGYIEYIWTDDEIAERREQLRREQLVVCDWCGREVQWDEYVAVTYVAFGKEQQRFLFCSEKCKQAFQRQYSMRIHRNCYERPCTGCNECIKRYPDEETWEKLEEKGVRPEDKR
;
A
#
# COMPACT_ATOMS: atom_id res chain seq x y z
N MET A 1 51.07 -12.96 -32.55
CA MET A 1 51.28 -13.32 -31.13
C MET A 1 51.85 -12.09 -30.42
N PRO A 2 51.54 -11.82 -29.14
CA PRO A 2 50.25 -11.55 -28.50
C PRO A 2 50.23 -10.17 -27.78
N ALA A 3 49.04 -9.78 -27.29
CA ALA A 3 48.79 -9.00 -26.05
C ALA A 3 49.17 -7.50 -25.97
N LEU A 4 48.45 -6.58 -25.31
CA LEU A 4 47.21 -6.55 -24.51
C LEU A 4 46.92 -5.07 -24.13
N PHE A 5 45.68 -4.79 -23.69
CA PHE A 5 45.18 -3.58 -22.99
C PHE A 5 44.70 -2.37 -23.80
N GLY A 6 43.60 -2.58 -24.53
CA GLY A 6 42.58 -1.55 -24.73
C GLY A 6 41.70 -1.42 -23.49
N LYS A 7 41.48 -0.18 -23.03
CA LYS A 7 40.51 0.16 -21.99
C LYS A 7 39.10 -0.11 -22.52
N ASN A 8 38.46 -1.18 -22.06
CA ASN A 8 37.03 -1.37 -22.28
C ASN A 8 36.28 -0.37 -21.40
N LYS A 9 35.62 0.57 -22.06
CA LYS A 9 34.55 1.39 -21.47
C LYS A 9 33.40 0.44 -21.14
N GLU A 10 32.95 0.50 -19.89
CA GLU A 10 31.66 -0.02 -19.48
C GLU A 10 30.58 0.65 -20.34
N GLU A 11 29.93 -0.14 -21.21
CA GLU A 11 28.64 0.23 -21.75
C GLU A 11 27.64 0.10 -20.61
N VAL A 12 27.38 1.24 -19.98
CA VAL A 12 26.24 1.42 -19.08
C VAL A 12 24.98 1.20 -19.92
N GLU A 13 24.33 0.05 -19.74
CA GLU A 13 22.96 -0.17 -20.19
C GLU A 13 22.10 0.91 -19.55
N LYS A 14 21.71 1.89 -20.37
CA LYS A 14 20.76 2.92 -19.96
C LYS A 14 19.44 2.24 -19.63
N PRO A 15 18.83 2.53 -18.48
CA PRO A 15 17.48 2.05 -18.20
C PRO A 15 16.56 2.54 -19.32
N ILE A 16 15.83 1.62 -19.94
CA ILE A 16 14.84 1.91 -20.97
C ILE A 16 13.87 2.93 -20.37
N SER A 17 13.98 4.17 -20.82
CA SER A 17 13.20 5.29 -20.35
C SER A 17 11.76 5.09 -20.84
N LEU A 18 10.79 5.07 -19.91
CA LEU A 18 9.35 5.04 -20.23
C LEU A 18 8.91 6.20 -21.14
N ARG A 19 9.74 7.23 -21.29
CA ARG A 19 9.55 8.34 -22.20
C ARG A 19 9.78 7.92 -23.66
N ASP A 20 10.75 7.06 -23.90
CA ASP A 20 11.20 6.68 -25.24
C ASP A 20 10.17 5.71 -25.88
N GLN A 21 9.60 4.80 -25.08
CA GLN A 21 8.47 3.94 -25.51
C GLN A 21 7.20 4.74 -25.84
N LYS A 22 7.01 5.90 -25.20
CA LYS A 22 5.86 6.77 -25.46
C LYS A 22 6.03 7.53 -26.77
N GLU A 23 7.25 7.97 -27.08
CA GLU A 23 7.57 8.65 -28.35
C GLU A 23 7.47 7.69 -29.54
N GLU A 24 8.00 6.45 -29.45
CA GLU A 24 7.85 5.44 -30.51
C GLU A 24 6.36 5.09 -30.78
N LEU A 25 5.56 4.92 -29.72
CA LEU A 25 4.12 4.70 -29.88
C LEU A 25 3.40 5.91 -30.50
N GLU A 26 3.81 7.13 -30.16
CA GLU A 26 3.22 8.34 -30.73
C GLU A 26 3.55 8.48 -32.23
N GLU A 27 4.74 8.04 -32.66
CA GLU A 27 5.14 8.00 -34.07
C GLU A 27 4.41 6.90 -34.86
N ASP A 28 4.31 5.68 -34.31
CA ASP A 28 3.58 4.57 -34.93
C ASP A 28 2.08 4.88 -35.08
N VAL A 29 1.48 5.54 -34.08
CA VAL A 29 0.10 6.04 -34.15
C VAL A 29 -0.05 7.11 -35.23
N SER A 30 0.94 7.99 -35.38
CA SER A 30 0.93 9.05 -36.40
C SER A 30 1.05 8.52 -37.83
N LEU A 31 1.71 7.37 -38.02
CA LEU A 31 1.80 6.69 -39.32
C LEU A 31 0.46 6.04 -39.71
N LEU A 32 -0.24 5.43 -38.74
CA LEU A 32 -1.56 4.81 -38.95
C LEU A 32 -2.67 5.83 -39.24
N GLU A 33 -2.55 7.09 -38.78
CA GLU A 33 -3.53 8.15 -39.06
C GLU A 33 -3.54 8.64 -40.53
N ARG A 34 -2.54 8.26 -41.33
CA ARG A 34 -2.42 8.68 -42.75
C ARG A 34 -3.23 7.81 -43.71
N GLU A 35 -3.54 6.57 -43.35
CA GLU A 35 -4.35 5.63 -44.14
C GLU A 35 -5.69 5.39 -43.42
N ASP A 36 -6.82 5.75 -44.05
CA ASP A 36 -8.20 5.60 -43.57
C ASP A 36 -8.64 6.36 -42.30
N LYS A 37 -8.84 7.68 -42.48
CA LYS A 37 -9.03 8.70 -41.44
C LYS A 37 -10.32 8.65 -40.59
N SER A 38 -11.31 7.79 -40.84
CA SER A 38 -12.56 7.78 -40.06
C SER A 38 -12.74 6.54 -39.20
N SER A 39 -12.39 5.37 -39.73
CA SER A 39 -12.36 4.10 -39.00
C SER A 39 -11.20 4.09 -38.01
N VAL A 40 -10.01 4.48 -38.43
CA VAL A 40 -8.81 4.50 -37.58
C VAL A 40 -8.95 5.47 -36.40
N ARG A 41 -9.57 6.65 -36.60
CA ARG A 41 -9.82 7.61 -35.51
C ARG A 41 -10.79 7.09 -34.46
N LYS A 42 -11.86 6.38 -34.87
CA LYS A 42 -12.80 5.75 -33.94
C LYS A 42 -12.13 4.64 -33.14
N VAL A 43 -11.35 3.80 -33.81
CA VAL A 43 -10.56 2.74 -33.15
C VAL A 43 -9.54 3.33 -32.19
N ILE A 44 -8.80 4.38 -32.56
CA ILE A 44 -7.85 5.05 -31.66
C ILE A 44 -8.57 5.67 -30.45
N SER A 45 -9.75 6.27 -30.64
CA SER A 45 -10.52 6.81 -29.50
C SER A 45 -11.02 5.70 -28.56
N GLU A 46 -11.52 4.60 -29.10
CA GLU A 46 -11.96 3.44 -28.31
C GLU A 46 -10.78 2.78 -27.58
N VAL A 47 -9.62 2.68 -28.23
CA VAL A 47 -8.37 2.20 -27.61
C VAL A 47 -7.92 3.14 -26.49
N ARG A 48 -8.00 4.46 -26.67
CA ARG A 48 -7.65 5.42 -25.60
C ARG A 48 -8.63 5.37 -24.43
N GLU A 49 -9.92 5.19 -24.68
CA GLU A 49 -10.91 5.03 -23.61
C GLU A 49 -10.70 3.73 -22.83
N THR A 50 -10.49 2.61 -23.52
CA THR A 50 -10.18 1.32 -22.88
C THR A 50 -8.87 1.37 -22.08
N ILE A 51 -7.82 2.03 -22.57
CA ILE A 51 -6.58 2.25 -21.80
C ILE A 51 -6.86 3.08 -20.55
N ARG A 52 -7.65 4.16 -20.66
CA ARG A 52 -8.01 4.99 -19.50
C ARG A 52 -8.86 4.22 -18.49
N GLU A 53 -9.79 3.40 -18.93
CA GLU A 53 -10.62 2.56 -18.08
C GLU A 53 -9.80 1.47 -17.39
N ALA A 54 -8.92 0.78 -18.11
CA ALA A 54 -7.99 -0.20 -17.56
C ALA A 54 -7.05 0.43 -16.52
N THR A 55 -6.57 1.65 -16.78
CA THR A 55 -5.74 2.41 -15.83
C THR A 55 -6.54 2.78 -14.57
N ARG A 56 -7.80 3.21 -14.71
CA ARG A 56 -8.68 3.53 -13.57
C ARG A 56 -9.04 2.29 -12.76
N ALA A 57 -9.31 1.17 -13.42
CA ALA A 57 -9.55 -0.12 -12.76
C ALA A 57 -8.32 -0.57 -11.98
N SER A 58 -7.12 -0.46 -12.58
CA SER A 58 -5.86 -0.78 -11.90
C SER A 58 -5.63 0.09 -10.66
N LEU A 59 -5.88 1.40 -10.75
CA LEU A 59 -5.77 2.30 -9.59
C LEU A 59 -6.79 1.99 -8.50
N ARG A 60 -8.01 1.59 -8.87
CA ARG A 60 -9.03 1.13 -7.92
C ARG A 60 -8.58 -0.14 -7.21
N ASP A 61 -8.03 -1.09 -7.95
CA ASP A 61 -7.57 -2.36 -7.41
C ASP A 61 -6.41 -2.17 -6.43
N VAL A 62 -5.46 -1.27 -6.76
CA VAL A 62 -4.37 -0.89 -5.84
C VAL A 62 -4.93 -0.30 -4.55
N LYS A 63 -5.86 0.66 -4.62
CA LYS A 63 -6.49 1.24 -3.41
C LYS A 63 -7.23 0.21 -2.57
N LEU A 64 -7.98 -0.69 -3.22
CA LEU A 64 -8.67 -1.75 -2.50
C LEU A 64 -7.67 -2.67 -1.77
N LEU A 65 -6.54 -2.97 -2.38
CA LEU A 65 -5.49 -3.77 -1.75
C LEU A 65 -4.81 -3.05 -0.59
N GLU A 66 -4.56 -1.74 -0.70
CA GLU A 66 -4.07 -0.89 0.39
C GLU A 66 -5.04 -0.89 1.59
N GLU A 67 -6.35 -0.89 1.32
CA GLU A 67 -7.40 -1.01 2.34
C GLU A 67 -7.59 -2.45 2.87
N GLY A 68 -6.81 -3.43 2.36
CA GLY A 68 -6.94 -4.83 2.75
C GLY A 68 -8.22 -5.50 2.24
N ARG A 69 -8.70 -5.08 1.06
CA ARG A 69 -9.89 -5.59 0.38
C ARG A 69 -9.54 -6.26 -0.94
N CYS A 70 -10.37 -7.23 -1.32
CA CYS A 70 -10.21 -7.98 -2.56
C CYS A 70 -10.69 -7.13 -3.74
N PRO A 71 -9.91 -6.98 -4.81
CA PRO A 71 -10.32 -6.23 -5.99
C PRO A 71 -11.51 -6.89 -6.71
N ASN A 72 -11.61 -8.22 -6.64
CA ASN A 72 -12.69 -8.96 -7.31
C ASN A 72 -14.04 -8.90 -6.57
N CYS A 73 -14.04 -8.97 -5.22
CA CYS A 73 -15.29 -9.10 -4.44
C CYS A 73 -15.47 -8.07 -3.30
N GLY A 74 -14.49 -7.19 -3.07
CA GLY A 74 -14.53 -6.13 -2.05
C GLY A 74 -14.45 -6.60 -0.58
N ARG A 75 -14.36 -7.91 -0.34
CA ARG A 75 -14.25 -8.49 1.01
C ARG A 75 -12.83 -8.43 1.53
N LYS A 76 -12.66 -8.58 2.85
CA LYS A 76 -11.36 -8.52 3.51
C LYS A 76 -10.40 -9.58 2.95
N THR A 77 -9.18 -9.18 2.66
CA THR A 77 -8.09 -10.09 2.28
C THR A 77 -7.24 -10.42 3.48
N ARG A 78 -6.54 -11.55 3.39
CA ARG A 78 -5.51 -11.96 4.34
C ARG A 78 -4.15 -11.81 3.66
N GLN A 79 -3.24 -11.12 4.32
CA GLN A 79 -1.87 -10.93 3.86
C GLN A 79 -0.96 -11.97 4.53
N PHE A 80 -0.13 -12.63 3.71
CA PHE A 80 1.01 -13.44 4.08
C PHE A 80 2.28 -12.73 3.60
N LEU A 81 3.47 -13.27 3.94
CA LEU A 81 4.77 -12.63 3.65
C LEU A 81 4.94 -12.19 2.18
N PHE A 82 4.51 -13.03 1.25
CA PHE A 82 4.67 -12.85 -0.20
C PHE A 82 3.36 -12.96 -0.98
N THR A 83 2.24 -13.19 -0.29
CA THR A 83 0.97 -13.51 -0.93
C THR A 83 -0.17 -12.81 -0.23
N THR A 84 -1.09 -12.22 -0.99
CA THR A 84 -2.39 -11.78 -0.48
C THR A 84 -3.48 -12.70 -1.03
N VAL A 85 -4.34 -13.21 -0.15
CA VAL A 85 -5.42 -14.15 -0.52
C VAL A 85 -6.76 -13.64 -0.02
N CYS A 86 -7.79 -13.71 -0.86
CA CYS A 86 -9.17 -13.54 -0.46
C CYS A 86 -9.77 -14.89 -0.08
N GLU A 87 -10.09 -15.08 1.20
CA GLU A 87 -10.66 -16.34 1.72
C GLU A 87 -12.06 -16.65 1.15
N TYR A 88 -12.75 -15.65 0.58
CA TYR A 88 -14.10 -15.82 0.04
C TYR A 88 -14.16 -16.23 -1.43
N CYS A 89 -13.38 -15.58 -2.30
CA CYS A 89 -13.44 -15.85 -3.75
C CYS A 89 -12.18 -16.52 -4.30
N GLY A 90 -11.17 -16.80 -3.45
CA GLY A 90 -9.93 -17.45 -3.86
C GLY A 90 -9.00 -16.55 -4.71
N TRP A 91 -9.36 -15.30 -4.95
CA TRP A 91 -8.46 -14.34 -5.59
C TRP A 91 -7.16 -14.25 -4.79
N SER A 92 -6.04 -14.28 -5.50
CA SER A 92 -4.73 -14.19 -4.89
C SER A 92 -3.77 -13.38 -5.75
N SER A 93 -2.89 -12.65 -5.08
CA SER A 93 -1.76 -11.96 -5.68
C SER A 93 -0.50 -12.49 -5.01
N PHE A 94 0.47 -12.89 -5.84
CA PHE A 94 1.74 -13.47 -5.41
C PHE A 94 2.87 -12.57 -5.87
N ILE A 95 3.86 -12.41 -5.01
CA ILE A 95 5.18 -11.89 -5.37
C ILE A 95 6.04 -13.11 -5.71
N THR A 96 6.70 -13.10 -6.85
CA THR A 96 7.62 -14.19 -7.25
C THR A 96 8.96 -14.04 -6.51
N PRO A 97 9.66 -15.13 -6.15
CA PRO A 97 11.00 -15.06 -5.57
C PRO A 97 11.97 -14.29 -6.48
N LYS A 98 12.92 -13.56 -5.89
CA LYS A 98 13.96 -12.82 -6.64
C LYS A 98 15.23 -13.63 -6.80
N ARG A 99 15.62 -14.34 -5.75
CA ARG A 99 16.82 -15.21 -5.67
C ARG A 99 16.43 -16.68 -5.65
N GLY A 100 15.25 -16.99 -5.12
CA GLY A 100 14.64 -18.31 -5.25
C GLY A 100 14.31 -18.66 -6.70
N HIS A 101 13.78 -19.87 -6.88
CA HIS A 101 13.31 -20.34 -8.17
C HIS A 101 11.90 -20.92 -8.03
N VAL A 102 11.28 -21.15 -9.17
CA VAL A 102 9.95 -21.73 -9.29
C VAL A 102 10.08 -23.05 -10.04
N ALA A 103 9.50 -24.10 -9.47
CA ALA A 103 9.40 -25.40 -10.12
C ALA A 103 7.96 -25.61 -10.63
N ILE A 104 7.82 -25.72 -11.94
CA ILE A 104 6.56 -26.08 -12.59
C ILE A 104 6.50 -27.60 -12.67
N HIS A 105 5.66 -28.21 -11.84
CA HIS A 105 5.47 -29.65 -11.83
C HIS A 105 4.38 -30.03 -12.82
N LEU A 106 4.75 -30.81 -13.83
CA LEU A 106 3.86 -31.35 -14.85
C LEU A 106 3.13 -32.59 -14.33
N ARG A 107 1.98 -32.91 -14.94
CA ARG A 107 1.19 -34.10 -14.59
C ARG A 107 1.90 -35.42 -14.85
N ASP A 108 2.91 -35.42 -15.72
CA ASP A 108 3.74 -36.57 -16.02
C ASP A 108 4.86 -36.80 -15.00
N GLY A 109 4.94 -35.95 -13.95
CA GLY A 109 5.93 -36.03 -12.89
C GLY A 109 7.25 -35.32 -13.21
N ARG A 110 7.40 -34.71 -14.38
CA ARG A 110 8.57 -33.87 -14.69
C ARG A 110 8.41 -32.49 -14.05
N ALA A 111 9.52 -31.92 -13.58
CA ALA A 111 9.57 -30.55 -13.09
C ALA A 111 10.41 -29.70 -14.05
N ILE A 112 9.93 -28.49 -14.33
CA ILE A 112 10.67 -27.48 -15.09
C ILE A 112 11.03 -26.35 -14.12
N GLU A 113 12.32 -26.15 -13.90
CA GLU A 113 12.83 -25.05 -13.10
C GLU A 113 12.87 -23.76 -13.93
N SER A 114 12.46 -22.65 -13.31
CA SER A 114 12.50 -21.32 -13.90
C SER A 114 12.70 -20.28 -12.79
N HIS A 115 13.25 -19.12 -13.09
CA HIS A 115 13.38 -18.05 -12.08
C HIS A 115 12.01 -17.47 -11.73
N THR A 116 11.18 -17.19 -12.74
CA THR A 116 9.85 -16.64 -12.55
C THR A 116 8.82 -17.35 -13.42
N VAL A 117 7.55 -17.21 -13.04
CA VAL A 117 6.43 -17.75 -13.81
C VAL A 117 5.41 -16.65 -14.08
N PHE A 118 4.85 -16.68 -15.28
CA PHE A 118 3.79 -15.78 -15.67
C PHE A 118 2.58 -16.57 -16.16
N ARG A 119 1.40 -16.29 -15.60
CA ARG A 119 0.15 -16.91 -16.04
C ARG A 119 -0.55 -16.01 -17.03
N THR A 120 -0.77 -16.51 -18.23
CA THR A 120 -1.51 -15.80 -19.28
C THR A 120 -3.00 -15.79 -18.98
N VAL A 121 -3.73 -14.86 -19.60
CA VAL A 121 -5.21 -14.78 -19.52
C VAL A 121 -5.87 -16.06 -20.04
N GLN A 122 -5.22 -16.72 -21.01
CA GLN A 122 -5.68 -17.98 -21.61
C GLN A 122 -5.46 -19.20 -20.71
N GLY A 123 -4.79 -19.03 -19.56
CA GLY A 123 -4.54 -20.09 -18.58
C GLY A 123 -3.16 -20.72 -18.67
N ASP A 124 -2.44 -20.56 -19.79
CA ASP A 124 -1.08 -21.07 -19.98
C ASP A 124 -0.10 -20.44 -19.01
N VAL A 125 0.91 -21.21 -18.61
CA VAL A 125 2.00 -20.76 -17.75
C VAL A 125 3.28 -20.68 -18.54
N LEU A 126 3.94 -19.53 -18.45
CA LEU A 126 5.23 -19.25 -19.05
C LEU A 126 6.30 -19.33 -17.96
N GLY A 127 7.33 -20.15 -18.18
CA GLY A 127 8.53 -20.17 -17.35
C GLY A 127 9.57 -19.24 -17.94
N ILE A 128 10.00 -18.25 -17.14
CA ILE A 128 10.92 -17.18 -17.53
C ILE A 128 12.22 -17.37 -16.76
N THR A 129 13.33 -17.31 -17.47
CA THR A 129 14.70 -17.38 -16.90
C THR A 129 15.57 -16.41 -17.68
N ASP A 130 16.32 -15.57 -16.96
CA ASP A 130 17.15 -14.49 -17.53
C ASP A 130 16.36 -13.58 -18.49
N ASP A 131 15.16 -13.17 -18.08
CA ASP A 131 14.22 -12.34 -18.86
C ASP A 131 13.78 -12.92 -20.21
N VAL A 132 14.03 -14.22 -20.44
CA VAL A 132 13.61 -14.94 -21.63
C VAL A 132 12.57 -15.99 -21.27
N VAL A 133 11.48 -16.05 -22.04
CA VAL A 133 10.51 -17.15 -21.96
C VAL A 133 11.18 -18.42 -22.49
N ARG A 134 11.55 -19.32 -21.59
CA ARG A 134 12.21 -20.60 -21.94
C ARG A 134 11.20 -21.70 -22.23
N VAL A 135 10.03 -21.64 -21.58
CA VAL A 135 9.00 -22.66 -21.71
C VAL A 135 7.60 -22.06 -21.67
N ARG A 136 6.71 -22.62 -22.47
CA ARG A 136 5.26 -22.39 -22.40
C ARG A 136 4.59 -23.72 -22.12
N VAL A 137 3.87 -23.80 -21.01
CA VAL A 137 3.17 -25.00 -20.57
C VAL A 137 1.66 -24.72 -20.59
N PRO A 138 0.87 -25.50 -21.35
CA PRO A 138 -0.59 -25.42 -21.30
C PRO A 138 -1.12 -25.77 -19.91
N GLN A 139 -2.20 -25.12 -19.47
CA GLN A 139 -2.78 -25.32 -18.13
C GLN A 139 -3.10 -26.80 -17.83
N ASP A 140 -3.56 -27.55 -18.85
CA ASP A 140 -3.96 -28.94 -18.71
C ASP A 140 -2.81 -29.89 -18.36
N ASN A 141 -1.56 -29.48 -18.65
CA ASN A 141 -0.37 -30.28 -18.39
C ASN A 141 0.25 -29.98 -17.02
N ILE A 142 -0.23 -28.96 -16.32
CA ILE A 142 0.31 -28.55 -15.02
C ILE A 142 -0.38 -29.34 -13.92
N GLY A 143 0.43 -29.91 -13.03
CA GLY A 143 -0.03 -30.47 -11.77
C GLY A 143 -0.13 -29.38 -10.71
N TYR A 144 1.01 -28.77 -10.38
CA TYR A 144 1.11 -27.67 -9.43
C TYR A 144 2.36 -26.83 -9.69
N ILE A 145 2.42 -25.66 -9.06
CA ILE A 145 3.57 -24.76 -9.12
C ILE A 145 4.11 -24.62 -7.71
N GLU A 146 5.39 -24.88 -7.54
CA GLU A 146 6.10 -24.76 -6.27
C GLU A 146 6.98 -23.51 -6.29
N TYR A 147 6.80 -22.64 -5.29
CA TYR A 147 7.60 -21.44 -5.11
C TYR A 147 8.65 -21.72 -4.05
N ILE A 148 9.91 -21.83 -4.47
CA ILE A 148 11.01 -22.20 -3.59
C ILE A 148 11.70 -20.91 -3.14
N TRP A 149 11.36 -20.50 -1.93
CA TRP A 149 11.92 -19.31 -1.29
C TRP A 149 13.21 -19.66 -0.56
N THR A 150 14.22 -18.80 -0.69
CA THR A 150 15.44 -18.93 0.12
C THR A 150 15.19 -18.42 1.55
N ASP A 151 15.84 -19.03 2.54
CA ASP A 151 15.71 -18.59 3.94
C ASP A 151 16.14 -17.12 4.13
N ASP A 152 17.14 -16.68 3.37
CA ASP A 152 17.62 -15.29 3.35
C ASP A 152 16.53 -14.32 2.88
N GLU A 153 15.79 -14.63 1.82
CA GLU A 153 14.68 -13.79 1.34
C GLU A 153 13.53 -13.74 2.35
N ILE A 154 13.24 -14.87 2.99
CA ILE A 154 12.21 -14.94 4.04
C ILE A 154 12.63 -14.05 5.22
N ALA A 155 13.90 -14.13 5.64
CA ALA A 155 14.44 -13.33 6.73
C ALA A 155 14.43 -11.83 6.38
N GLU A 156 14.89 -11.46 5.18
CA GLU A 156 14.91 -10.09 4.69
C GLU A 156 13.50 -9.50 4.61
N ARG A 157 12.52 -10.25 4.08
CA ARG A 157 11.13 -9.77 4.01
C ARG A 157 10.50 -9.62 5.39
N ARG A 158 10.76 -10.54 6.32
CA ARG A 158 10.30 -10.44 7.71
C ARG A 158 10.88 -9.21 8.41
N GLU A 159 12.16 -8.96 8.20
CA GLU A 159 12.84 -7.78 8.73
C GLU A 159 12.28 -6.49 8.13
N GLN A 160 12.02 -6.46 6.83
CA GLN A 160 11.39 -5.33 6.18
C GLN A 160 10.00 -5.04 6.77
N LEU A 161 9.14 -6.07 6.91
CA LEU A 161 7.83 -5.90 7.53
C LEU A 161 7.95 -5.43 8.98
N ARG A 162 8.91 -5.95 9.73
CA ARG A 162 9.21 -5.52 11.09
C ARG A 162 9.55 -4.03 11.14
N ARG A 163 10.33 -3.53 10.18
CA ARG A 163 10.66 -2.09 10.07
C ARG A 163 9.47 -1.24 9.64
N GLU A 164 8.66 -1.71 8.70
CA GLU A 164 7.44 -1.02 8.26
C GLU A 164 6.39 -0.93 9.39
N GLN A 165 6.42 -1.88 10.34
CA GLN A 165 5.56 -1.90 11.52
C GLN A 165 6.18 -1.20 12.75
N LEU A 166 7.38 -0.63 12.62
CA LEU A 166 7.94 0.21 13.67
C LEU A 166 7.14 1.49 13.79
N VAL A 167 6.82 1.82 15.03
CA VAL A 167 6.16 3.06 15.40
C VAL A 167 7.01 3.79 16.40
N VAL A 168 7.13 5.10 16.20
CA VAL A 168 7.81 6.00 17.13
C VAL A 168 6.82 6.45 18.20
N CYS A 169 7.23 6.32 19.47
CA CYS A 169 6.49 6.87 20.60
C CYS A 169 6.57 8.40 20.59
N ASP A 170 5.44 9.09 20.54
CA ASP A 170 5.37 10.56 20.48
C ASP A 170 5.82 11.25 21.78
N TRP A 171 5.97 10.50 22.88
CA TRP A 171 6.44 11.05 24.15
C TRP A 171 7.96 10.94 24.31
N CYS A 172 8.52 9.75 24.09
CA CYS A 172 9.93 9.47 24.38
C CYS A 172 10.80 9.25 23.15
N GLY A 173 10.21 9.27 21.94
CA GLY A 173 10.92 9.06 20.67
C GLY A 173 11.42 7.64 20.45
N ARG A 174 11.08 6.69 21.32
CA ARG A 174 11.50 5.29 21.19
C ARG A 174 10.71 4.60 20.09
N GLU A 175 11.41 3.88 19.24
CA GLU A 175 10.84 2.96 18.26
C GLU A 175 10.35 1.68 18.95
N VAL A 176 9.10 1.30 18.69
CA VAL A 176 8.46 0.09 19.18
C VAL A 176 7.73 -0.61 18.06
N GLN A 177 7.63 -1.93 18.14
CA GLN A 177 6.83 -2.69 17.20
C GLN A 177 5.33 -2.51 17.47
N TRP A 178 4.51 -2.57 16.42
CA TRP A 178 3.07 -2.44 16.56
C TRP A 178 2.38 -3.64 17.24
N ASP A 179 3.03 -4.79 17.28
CA ASP A 179 2.58 -6.00 17.99
C ASP A 179 2.84 -5.93 19.51
N GLU A 180 3.77 -5.07 19.95
CA GLU A 180 3.94 -4.72 21.35
C GLU A 180 2.79 -3.82 21.85
N TYR A 181 2.86 -3.41 23.12
CA TYR A 181 1.92 -2.44 23.66
C TYR A 181 2.10 -1.08 22.98
N VAL A 182 1.15 -0.71 22.15
CA VAL A 182 1.02 0.66 21.61
C VAL A 182 -0.34 1.24 21.98
N ALA A 183 -0.33 2.26 22.83
CA ALA A 183 -1.53 3.00 23.16
C ALA A 183 -1.74 4.15 22.18
N VAL A 184 -2.90 4.17 21.52
CA VAL A 184 -3.33 5.27 20.66
C VAL A 184 -4.24 6.20 21.47
N THR A 185 -3.94 7.49 21.44
CA THR A 185 -4.74 8.51 22.13
C THR A 185 -5.02 9.67 21.19
N TYR A 186 -6.27 10.11 21.15
CA TYR A 186 -6.65 11.31 20.41
C TYR A 186 -6.70 12.49 21.37
N VAL A 187 -6.03 13.57 20.99
CA VAL A 187 -5.87 14.77 21.81
C VAL A 187 -6.34 15.96 21.00
N ALA A 188 -7.30 16.71 21.55
CA ALA A 188 -7.74 17.95 20.93
C ALA A 188 -6.94 19.14 21.48
N PHE A 189 -6.19 19.81 20.60
CA PHE A 189 -5.52 21.08 20.86
C PHE A 189 -6.28 22.20 20.14
N GLY A 190 -7.03 23.00 20.91
CA GLY A 190 -7.83 24.08 20.34
C GLY A 190 -8.94 23.56 19.42
N LYS A 191 -8.80 23.81 18.11
CA LYS A 191 -9.74 23.38 17.06
C LYS A 191 -9.33 22.09 16.34
N GLU A 192 -8.12 21.60 16.57
CA GLU A 192 -7.58 20.44 15.87
C GLU A 192 -7.50 19.21 16.79
N GLN A 193 -7.85 18.05 16.25
CA GLN A 193 -7.61 16.76 16.89
C GLN A 193 -6.38 16.11 16.27
N GLN A 194 -5.42 15.76 17.11
CA GLN A 194 -4.19 15.07 16.72
C GLN A 194 -4.16 13.67 17.34
N ARG A 195 -3.58 12.72 16.61
CA ARG A 195 -3.41 11.33 17.04
C ARG A 195 -2.01 11.16 17.58
N PHE A 196 -1.90 10.62 18.79
CA PHE A 196 -0.64 10.31 19.46
C PHE A 196 -0.53 8.80 19.77
N LEU A 197 0.70 8.30 19.74
CA LEU A 197 1.11 6.92 19.89
C LEU A 197 2.10 6.80 21.05
N PHE A 198 1.86 5.88 21.97
CA PHE A 198 2.70 5.69 23.15
C PHE A 198 3.14 4.25 23.30
N CYS A 199 4.45 4.04 23.49
CA CYS A 199 5.06 2.73 23.71
C CYS A 199 4.76 2.09 25.08
N SER A 200 4.13 2.84 25.99
CA SER A 200 3.80 2.34 27.34
C SER A 200 2.72 3.18 27.99
N GLU A 201 1.97 2.58 28.90
CA GLU A 201 0.98 3.30 29.72
C GLU A 201 1.66 4.40 30.55
N LYS A 202 2.93 4.22 30.95
CA LYS A 202 3.72 5.26 31.64
C LYS A 202 3.93 6.51 30.77
N CYS A 203 4.29 6.33 29.49
CA CYS A 203 4.48 7.44 28.56
C CYS A 203 3.15 8.18 28.30
N LYS A 204 2.08 7.42 28.10
CA LYS A 204 0.73 7.97 27.95
C LYS A 204 0.30 8.78 29.18
N GLN A 205 0.48 8.25 30.39
CA GLN A 205 0.11 8.96 31.61
C GLN A 205 0.99 10.21 31.85
N ALA A 206 2.28 10.15 31.54
CA ALA A 206 3.16 11.31 31.63
C ALA A 206 2.70 12.42 30.67
N PHE A 207 2.39 12.06 29.42
CA PHE A 207 1.81 12.99 28.45
C PHE A 207 0.49 13.58 28.95
N GLN A 208 -0.42 12.77 29.48
CA GLN A 208 -1.73 13.22 29.98
C GLN A 208 -1.65 14.15 31.20
N ARG A 209 -0.61 13.98 32.03
CA ARG A 209 -0.36 14.89 33.17
C ARG A 209 0.13 16.26 32.70
N GLN A 210 0.98 16.29 31.67
CA GLN A 210 1.54 17.54 31.15
C GLN A 210 0.55 18.28 30.25
N TYR A 211 -0.20 17.54 29.43
CA TYR A 211 -1.19 18.08 28.50
C TYR A 211 -2.58 17.60 28.89
N SER A 212 -3.33 18.48 29.55
CA SER A 212 -4.72 18.22 29.91
C SER A 212 -5.60 18.16 28.65
N MET A 213 -5.81 16.95 28.16
CA MET A 213 -6.45 16.69 26.87
C MET A 213 -7.99 16.67 26.95
N ARG A 214 -8.65 17.19 25.91
CA ARG A 214 -10.03 16.78 25.57
C ARG A 214 -9.94 15.40 24.92
N ILE A 215 -10.68 14.42 25.43
CA ILE A 215 -10.32 12.99 25.34
C ILE A 215 -11.12 12.22 24.28
N HIS A 216 -12.33 12.66 23.97
CA HIS A 216 -13.21 11.85 23.14
C HIS A 216 -12.94 12.05 21.64
N ARG A 217 -12.96 10.96 20.86
CA ARG A 217 -12.81 10.98 19.40
C ARG A 217 -13.79 11.96 18.73
N ASN A 218 -14.99 12.07 19.30
CA ASN A 218 -16.08 12.91 18.79
C ASN A 218 -16.24 14.22 19.58
N CYS A 219 -15.16 14.75 20.19
CA CYS A 219 -15.23 15.92 21.06
C CYS A 219 -15.85 17.17 20.39
N TYR A 220 -15.77 17.29 19.06
CA TYR A 220 -16.34 18.42 18.31
C TYR A 220 -17.76 18.17 17.79
N GLU A 221 -18.29 16.95 17.95
CA GLU A 221 -19.64 16.58 17.48
C GLU A 221 -20.68 16.63 18.61
N ARG A 222 -20.26 16.94 19.85
CA ARG A 222 -21.12 16.96 21.04
C ARG A 222 -20.87 18.19 21.91
N PRO A 223 -21.92 18.83 22.46
CA PRO A 223 -21.77 19.93 23.41
C PRO A 223 -21.13 19.45 24.71
N CYS A 224 -20.25 20.28 25.30
CA CYS A 224 -19.46 19.90 26.48
C CYS A 224 -20.31 19.77 27.76
N THR A 225 -21.44 20.47 27.81
CA THR A 225 -22.41 20.45 28.92
C THR A 225 -23.01 19.06 29.18
N GLY A 226 -23.16 18.22 28.14
CA GLY A 226 -23.67 16.85 28.24
C GLY A 226 -22.62 15.73 28.21
N CYS A 227 -21.33 16.05 28.10
CA CYS A 227 -20.27 15.08 27.87
C CYS A 227 -19.53 14.70 29.16
N ASN A 228 -19.58 13.43 29.55
CA ASN A 228 -18.81 12.87 30.68
C ASN A 228 -17.52 12.16 30.26
N GLU A 229 -17.19 12.18 28.97
CA GLU A 229 -16.09 11.40 28.39
C GLU A 229 -14.74 12.15 28.40
N CYS A 230 -14.71 13.42 28.83
CA CYS A 230 -13.53 14.29 28.85
C CYS A 230 -13.11 14.70 30.28
N ILE A 231 -11.80 14.75 30.56
CA ILE A 231 -11.24 15.24 31.84
C ILE A 231 -11.45 16.75 32.02
N LYS A 232 -11.35 17.54 30.95
CA LYS A 232 -11.65 18.99 30.97
C LYS A 232 -12.91 19.31 30.18
N ARG A 233 -13.85 19.99 30.84
CA ARG A 233 -15.07 20.55 30.23
C ARG A 233 -14.87 22.04 30.04
N TYR A 234 -15.28 22.54 28.89
CA TYR A 234 -15.32 23.96 28.63
C TYR A 234 -16.79 24.36 28.59
N PRO A 235 -17.18 25.43 29.30
CA PRO A 235 -18.49 26.02 29.13
C PRO A 235 -18.66 26.44 27.66
N ASP A 236 -19.89 26.34 27.16
CA ASP A 236 -20.28 26.89 25.86
C ASP A 236 -20.28 28.44 25.95
N GLU A 237 -20.22 29.22 24.87
CA GLU A 237 -20.18 30.71 24.95
C GLU A 237 -21.32 31.29 25.80
N GLU A 238 -22.54 30.74 25.65
CA GLU A 238 -23.71 31.10 26.47
C GLU A 238 -23.53 30.79 27.97
N THR A 239 -22.66 29.84 28.29
CA THR A 239 -22.34 29.45 29.67
C THR A 239 -21.21 30.31 30.24
N TRP A 240 -20.29 30.80 29.39
CA TRP A 240 -19.29 31.80 29.78
C TRP A 240 -19.92 33.14 30.14
N GLU A 241 -20.86 33.63 29.33
CA GLU A 241 -21.61 34.86 29.62
C GLU A 241 -22.35 34.76 30.97
N LYS A 242 -23.03 33.64 31.23
CA LYS A 242 -23.72 33.39 32.52
C LYS A 242 -22.77 33.26 33.72
N LEU A 243 -21.51 32.87 33.51
CA LEU A 243 -20.49 32.80 34.56
C LEU A 243 -19.85 34.17 34.81
N GLU A 244 -19.66 34.98 33.76
CA GLU A 244 -19.23 36.38 33.86
C GLU A 244 -20.29 37.25 34.55
N GLU A 245 -21.58 37.07 34.23
CA GLU A 245 -22.69 37.74 34.91
C GLU A 245 -22.78 37.42 36.41
N LYS A 246 -22.42 36.19 36.80
CA LYS A 246 -22.34 35.76 38.21
C LYS A 246 -21.07 36.24 38.92
N GLY A 247 -20.07 36.71 38.19
CA GLY A 247 -18.84 37.29 38.72
C GLY A 247 -18.98 38.74 39.20
N VAL A 248 -20.08 39.41 38.87
CA VAL A 248 -20.36 40.77 39.35
C VAL A 248 -20.78 40.70 40.82
N ARG A 249 -19.94 41.23 41.72
CA ARG A 249 -20.26 41.31 43.15
C ARG A 249 -21.53 42.16 43.32
N PRO A 250 -22.43 41.84 44.29
CA PRO A 250 -23.69 42.55 44.47
C PRO A 250 -23.57 44.05 44.80
N GLU A 251 -22.36 44.58 45.01
CA GLU A 251 -22.13 45.95 45.46
C GLU A 251 -22.14 46.98 44.32
N ASP A 252 -22.04 46.57 43.05
CA ASP A 252 -21.98 47.50 41.91
C ASP A 252 -23.32 47.70 41.18
N LYS A 253 -24.45 47.25 41.77
CA LYS A 253 -25.80 47.61 41.31
C LYS A 253 -26.42 48.61 42.28
N ARG A 254 -26.08 49.89 42.12
CA ARG A 254 -26.86 51.03 42.61
C ARG A 254 -27.19 51.97 41.47
#